data_AF-A0A3D2RKA3-F1
#
_entry.id   AF-A0A3D2RKA3-F1
#
_cell.length_a   1.000
_cell.length_b   1.000
_cell.length_c   1.000
_cell.angle_alpha   90.00
_cell.angle_beta   90.00
_cell.angle_gamma   90.00
#
_symmetry.space_group_name_H-M   'P 1'
#
loop_
_entity.id
_entity.type
_entity.pdbx_description
1 polymer ?
#
loop_
_entity_poly.entity_id
_entity_poly.type
_entity_poly.pdbx_seq_one_letter_code
_entity_poly.pdbx_strand_id
1 'polypeptide(L)'
;TLNVRSIRRRIRDIRKMREIKSVEMARKLKMSAPYYSQIENGSRRLSADHLVRIAKILDVTLGELSGEFAGFPDLGGKNFKYVLPVNNAKVYKALSQLYDVDEPRTSDDWSTFLRKAHRAVKKN
;
A
#
# COMPACT_ATOMS: atom_id res chain seq x y z
N THR A 1 18.33 -0.18 -3.02
CA THR A 1 18.19 1.03 -2.20
C THR A 1 16.81 1.62 -2.43
N LEU A 2 16.01 1.84 -1.38
CA LEU A 2 14.70 2.50 -1.48
C LEU A 2 14.84 3.86 -2.15
N ASN A 3 14.28 4.04 -3.35
CA ASN A 3 14.42 5.28 -4.09
C ASN A 3 13.32 6.27 -3.67
N VAL A 4 13.66 7.27 -2.86
CA VAL A 4 12.67 8.24 -2.35
C VAL A 4 11.98 9.06 -3.46
N ARG A 5 12.57 9.14 -4.67
CA ARG A 5 11.93 9.76 -5.84
C ARG A 5 10.79 8.88 -6.38
N SER A 6 10.93 7.55 -6.35
CA SER A 6 9.87 6.63 -6.80
C SER A 6 8.67 6.63 -5.85
N ILE A 7 8.92 6.79 -4.55
CA ILE A 7 7.88 6.90 -3.51
C ILE A 7 6.99 8.12 -3.73
N ARG A 8 7.60 9.30 -3.94
CA ARG A 8 6.85 10.54 -4.18
C ARG A 8 6.00 10.48 -5.44
N ARG A 9 6.52 9.86 -6.50
CA ARG A 9 5.77 9.61 -7.73
C ARG A 9 4.56 8.73 -7.45
N ARG A 10 4.72 7.61 -6.73
CA ARG A 10 3.61 6.73 -6.33
C ARG A 10 2.55 7.44 -5.49
N ILE A 11 2.96 8.24 -4.51
CA ILE A 11 2.05 9.07 -3.71
C ILE A 11 1.18 9.94 -4.64
N ARG A 12 1.81 10.65 -5.58
CA ARG A 12 1.10 11.50 -6.54
C ARG A 12 0.15 10.71 -7.43
N ASP A 13 0.60 9.57 -7.94
CA ASP A 13 -0.17 8.74 -8.86
C ASP A 13 -1.40 8.15 -8.16
N ILE A 14 -1.25 7.57 -6.96
CA ILE A 14 -2.36 7.04 -6.16
C ILE A 14 -3.33 8.14 -5.76
N ARG A 15 -2.81 9.32 -5.37
CA ARG A 15 -3.64 10.48 -5.05
C ARG A 15 -4.53 10.88 -6.24
N LYS A 16 -3.95 10.93 -7.45
CA LYS A 16 -4.70 11.24 -8.69
C LYS A 16 -5.71 10.15 -9.05
N MET A 17 -5.35 8.87 -8.92
CA MET A 17 -6.27 7.75 -9.17
C MET A 17 -7.49 7.76 -8.25
N ARG A 18 -7.33 8.30 -7.02
CA ARG A 18 -8.43 8.47 -6.06
C ARG A 18 -9.12 9.83 -6.16
N GLU A 19 -8.81 10.60 -7.20
CA GLU A 19 -9.37 11.93 -7.45
C GLU A 19 -9.14 12.96 -6.33
N ILE A 20 -8.18 12.70 -5.44
CA ILE A 20 -7.84 13.60 -4.34
C ILE A 20 -7.00 14.76 -4.90
N LYS A 21 -7.47 15.99 -4.74
CA LYS A 21 -6.69 17.17 -5.16
C LYS A 21 -5.51 17.40 -4.21
N SER A 22 -4.41 17.99 -4.70
CA SER A 22 -3.23 18.30 -3.87
C SER A 22 -3.59 19.17 -2.65
N VAL A 23 -4.45 20.17 -2.85
CA VAL A 23 -4.98 21.04 -1.79
C VAL A 23 -5.83 20.25 -0.78
N GLU A 24 -6.62 19.29 -1.25
CA GLU A 24 -7.42 18.44 -0.38
C GLU A 24 -6.54 17.50 0.45
N MET A 25 -5.50 16.94 -0.15
CA MET A 25 -4.50 16.12 0.54
C MET A 25 -3.80 16.92 1.64
N ALA A 26 -3.39 18.15 1.34
CA ALA A 26 -2.81 19.07 2.32
C ALA A 26 -3.76 19.33 3.49
N ARG A 27 -5.05 19.57 3.21
CA ARG A 27 -6.09 19.74 4.23
C ARG A 27 -6.25 18.51 5.12
N LYS A 28 -6.32 17.30 4.54
CA LYS A 28 -6.40 16.04 5.30
C LYS A 28 -5.15 15.80 6.17
N LEU A 29 -3.99 16.27 5.71
CA LEU A 29 -2.73 16.25 6.44
C LEU A 29 -2.53 17.44 7.39
N LYS A 30 -3.53 18.32 7.56
CA LYS A 30 -3.43 19.52 8.40
C LYS A 30 -2.16 20.36 8.10
N MET A 31 -1.84 20.52 6.82
CA MET A 31 -0.70 21.30 6.34
C MET A 31 -1.12 22.31 5.27
N SER A 32 -0.30 23.33 5.03
CA SER A 32 -0.55 24.27 3.94
C SER A 32 -0.35 23.59 2.58
N ALA A 33 -1.10 24.04 1.56
CA ALA A 33 -0.98 23.51 0.21
C ALA A 33 0.46 23.64 -0.37
N PRO A 34 1.18 24.78 -0.17
CA PRO A 34 2.58 24.87 -0.57
C PRO A 34 3.47 23.85 0.13
N TYR A 35 3.26 23.60 1.43
CA TYR A 35 4.06 22.65 2.21
C TYR A 35 3.90 21.22 1.68
N TYR A 36 2.66 20.77 1.43
CA TYR A 36 2.41 19.47 0.82
C TYR A 36 3.01 19.37 -0.59
N SER A 37 2.84 20.40 -1.42
CA SER A 37 3.38 20.44 -2.78
C SER A 37 4.91 20.27 -2.78
N GLN A 38 5.61 20.93 -1.85
CA GLN A 38 7.06 20.78 -1.68
C GLN A 38 7.45 19.35 -1.27
N ILE A 39 6.65 18.69 -0.42
CA ILE A 39 6.86 17.29 -0.05
C ILE A 39 6.70 16.38 -1.27
N GLU A 40 5.59 16.52 -2.00
CA GLU A 40 5.25 15.66 -3.16
C GLU A 40 6.22 15.86 -4.33
N ASN A 41 6.70 17.09 -4.56
CA ASN A 41 7.66 17.40 -5.63
C ASN A 41 9.12 17.13 -5.23
N GLY A 42 9.39 16.97 -3.93
CA GLY A 42 10.71 16.60 -3.41
C GLY A 42 11.61 17.75 -3.00
N SER A 43 11.14 19.00 -3.09
CA SER A 43 11.84 20.16 -2.53
C SER A 43 11.79 20.22 -1.00
N ARG A 44 10.93 19.42 -0.36
CA ARG A 44 10.91 19.22 1.10
C ARG A 44 11.06 17.74 1.46
N ARG A 45 11.65 17.52 2.64
CA ARG A 45 11.87 16.18 3.20
C ARG A 45 10.53 15.46 3.43
N LEU A 46 10.43 14.25 2.90
CA LEU A 46 9.37 13.31 3.23
C LEU A 46 9.81 12.52 4.46
N SER A 47 9.20 12.78 5.62
CA SER A 47 9.50 12.06 6.87
C SER A 47 8.73 10.74 6.95
N ALA A 48 9.14 9.88 7.88
CA ALA A 48 8.41 8.64 8.18
C ALA A 48 6.98 8.92 8.68
N ASP A 49 6.79 9.95 9.52
CA ASP A 49 5.45 10.41 9.97
C ASP A 49 4.57 10.80 8.78
N HIS A 50 5.12 11.61 7.85
CA HIS A 50 4.38 12.00 6.64
C HIS A 50 3.97 10.77 5.82
N LEU A 51 4.87 9.80 5.65
CA LEU A 51 4.59 8.55 4.92
C LEU A 51 3.42 7.77 5.53
N VAL A 52 3.42 7.55 6.85
CA VAL A 52 2.35 6.83 7.55
C VAL A 52 1.01 7.53 7.38
N ARG A 53 0.99 8.86 7.54
CA ARG A 53 -0.23 9.66 7.43
C ARG A 53 -0.75 9.72 6.00
N ILE A 54 0.14 9.84 5.02
CA ILE A 54 -0.19 9.79 3.60
C ILE A 54 -0.77 8.42 3.23
N ALA A 55 -0.15 7.34 3.67
CA ALA A 55 -0.62 5.97 3.44
C ALA A 55 -2.06 5.79 3.99
N LYS A 56 -2.32 6.25 5.20
CA LYS A 56 -3.66 6.23 5.81
C LYS A 56 -4.70 7.01 5.00
N ILE A 57 -4.38 8.21 4.55
CA ILE A 57 -5.31 9.04 3.75
C ILE A 57 -5.58 8.42 2.38
N LEU A 58 -4.54 7.87 1.77
CA LEU A 58 -4.63 7.19 0.48
C LEU A 58 -5.15 5.76 0.62
N ASP A 59 -5.46 5.28 1.83
CA ASP A 59 -5.99 3.92 2.07
C ASP A 59 -5.12 2.85 1.38
N VAL A 60 -3.80 2.98 1.55
CA VAL A 60 -2.75 2.09 1.05
C VAL A 60 -1.73 1.80 2.14
N THR A 61 -0.90 0.80 1.92
CA THR A 61 0.19 0.39 2.79
C THR A 61 1.48 1.17 2.52
N LEU A 62 2.41 1.15 3.48
CA LEU A 62 3.76 1.66 3.24
C LEU A 62 4.50 0.89 2.14
N GLY A 63 4.23 -0.41 2.01
CA GLY A 63 4.77 -1.26 0.95
C GLY A 63 4.31 -0.84 -0.46
N GLU A 64 3.03 -0.52 -0.61
CA GLU A 64 2.50 0.02 -1.87
C GLU A 64 3.14 1.37 -2.24
N LEU A 65 3.39 2.23 -1.25
CA LEU A 65 4.10 3.50 -1.45
C LEU A 65 5.59 3.32 -1.73
N SER A 66 6.26 2.39 -1.06
CA SER A 66 7.69 2.09 -1.25
C SER A 66 7.96 1.30 -2.53
N GLY A 67 6.94 0.63 -3.06
CA GLY A 67 7.07 -0.37 -4.12
C GLY A 67 7.57 -1.72 -3.62
N GLU A 68 7.65 -1.90 -2.30
CA GLU A 68 7.89 -3.18 -1.67
C GLU A 68 6.53 -3.84 -1.44
N PHE A 69 6.14 -4.70 -2.35
CA PHE A 69 5.03 -5.60 -2.08
C PHE A 69 5.53 -6.70 -1.17
N ALA A 70 4.83 -6.99 -0.08
CA ALA A 70 4.99 -8.25 0.63
C ALA A 70 4.41 -9.38 -0.23
N GLY A 71 5.10 -9.70 -1.32
CA GLY A 71 5.09 -11.02 -1.92
C GLY A 71 6.35 -11.70 -1.44
N PHE A 72 6.23 -12.90 -0.88
CA PHE A 72 7.37 -13.79 -0.64
C PHE A 72 8.35 -13.68 -1.82
N PRO A 73 9.65 -13.37 -1.58
CA PRO A 73 10.65 -13.58 -2.60
C PRO A 73 10.57 -15.05 -3.04
N ASP A 74 10.55 -15.23 -4.36
CA ASP A 74 11.06 -16.39 -5.08
C ASP A 74 10.84 -17.82 -4.51
N LEU A 75 9.75 -18.44 -4.94
CA LEU A 75 9.85 -19.81 -5.49
C LEU A 75 9.76 -19.75 -7.01
N GLY A 76 10.77 -19.12 -7.62
CA GLY A 76 11.11 -19.27 -9.04
C GLY A 76 10.21 -18.54 -10.06
N GLY A 77 10.69 -17.40 -10.56
CA GLY A 77 10.48 -17.04 -11.97
C GLY A 77 9.59 -15.84 -12.27
N LYS A 78 10.25 -14.72 -12.56
CA LYS A 78 10.08 -13.74 -13.67
C LYS A 78 8.70 -13.25 -14.15
N ASN A 79 7.55 -13.75 -13.70
CA ASN A 79 6.23 -13.33 -14.16
C ASN A 79 5.31 -13.00 -12.97
N PHE A 80 5.09 -11.71 -12.74
CA PHE A 80 4.11 -11.22 -11.78
C PHE A 80 2.71 -11.31 -12.38
N LYS A 81 1.91 -12.33 -12.03
CA LYS A 81 0.48 -12.37 -12.42
C LYS A 81 -0.45 -11.78 -11.36
N TYR A 82 -0.09 -11.84 -10.07
CA TYR A 82 -0.87 -11.21 -9.00
C TYR A 82 0.05 -10.66 -7.91
N VAL A 83 -0.12 -9.38 -7.62
CA VAL A 83 0.51 -8.66 -6.52
C VAL A 83 -0.58 -8.33 -5.53
N LEU A 84 -0.60 -8.99 -4.38
CA LEU A 84 -1.63 -8.76 -3.36
C LEU A 84 -1.11 -7.71 -2.36
N PRO A 85 -1.76 -6.54 -2.24
CA PRO A 85 -1.44 -5.56 -1.20
C PRO A 85 -1.99 -6.07 0.14
N VAL A 86 -1.17 -6.88 0.81
CA VAL A 86 -1.53 -7.54 2.06
C VAL A 86 -1.34 -6.62 3.27
N ASN A 87 -2.02 -5.47 3.27
CA ASN A 87 -2.52 -4.87 4.51
C ASN A 87 -3.74 -3.92 4.29
N ASN A 88 -4.58 -4.19 3.30
CA ASN A 88 -5.79 -3.41 3.04
C ASN A 88 -7.03 -4.16 3.55
N ALA A 89 -7.71 -3.62 4.56
CA ALA A 89 -8.92 -4.20 5.16
C ALA A 89 -10.01 -4.55 4.13
N LYS A 90 -10.14 -3.78 3.04
CA LYS A 90 -11.11 -4.07 1.98
C LYS A 90 -10.70 -5.28 1.15
N VAL A 91 -9.41 -5.44 0.87
CA VAL A 91 -8.87 -6.58 0.14
C VAL A 91 -9.04 -7.84 0.96
N TYR A 92 -8.84 -7.77 2.29
CA TYR A 92 -9.09 -8.90 3.17
C TYR A 92 -10.54 -9.25 3.32
N LYS A 93 -11.42 -8.27 3.46
CA LYS A 93 -12.86 -8.52 3.45
C LYS A 93 -13.29 -9.22 2.16
N ALA A 94 -12.75 -8.80 1.02
CA ALA A 94 -13.03 -9.45 -0.26
C ALA A 94 -12.47 -10.88 -0.34
N LEU A 95 -11.24 -11.12 0.13
CA LEU A 95 -10.61 -12.45 0.11
C LEU A 95 -11.23 -13.41 1.13
N SER A 96 -11.53 -12.94 2.34
CA SER A 96 -12.19 -13.75 3.38
C SER A 96 -13.58 -14.21 2.93
N GLN A 97 -14.34 -13.32 2.28
CA GLN A 97 -15.65 -13.67 1.70
C GLN A 97 -15.53 -14.68 0.55
N LEU A 98 -14.51 -14.55 -0.30
CA LEU A 98 -14.35 -15.42 -1.47
C LEU A 98 -13.84 -16.83 -1.11
N TYR A 99 -13.05 -16.95 -0.04
CA TYR A 99 -12.38 -18.19 0.33
C TYR A 99 -12.81 -18.77 1.68
N ASP A 100 -13.76 -18.13 2.37
CA ASP A 100 -14.27 -18.52 3.69
C ASP A 100 -13.15 -18.70 4.73
N VAL A 101 -12.26 -17.70 4.82
CA VAL A 101 -11.10 -17.70 5.73
C VAL A 101 -11.15 -16.47 6.64
N ASP A 102 -11.12 -16.67 7.96
CA ASP A 102 -11.14 -15.60 8.96
C ASP A 102 -9.98 -14.59 8.80
N GLU A 103 -10.27 -13.30 9.04
CA GLU A 103 -9.25 -12.23 9.05
C GLU A 103 -8.24 -12.46 10.20
N PRO A 104 -6.91 -12.41 9.93
CA PRO A 104 -5.90 -12.61 10.96
C PRO A 104 -5.78 -11.40 11.88
N ARG A 105 -5.41 -11.65 13.14
CA ARG A 105 -5.39 -10.64 14.21
C ARG A 105 -4.03 -9.97 14.41
N THR A 106 -2.93 -10.57 13.93
CA THR A 106 -1.54 -10.08 14.14
C THR A 106 -0.66 -10.20 12.89
N SER A 107 0.56 -9.64 12.93
CA SER A 107 1.46 -9.62 11.78
C SER A 107 1.96 -11.01 11.34
N ASP A 108 2.15 -11.91 12.30
CA ASP A 108 2.74 -13.23 12.05
C ASP A 108 1.71 -14.20 11.47
N ASP A 109 0.43 -13.99 11.81
CA ASP A 109 -0.72 -14.71 11.27
C ASP A 109 -0.90 -14.49 9.76
N TRP A 110 -0.39 -13.38 9.20
CA TRP A 110 -0.50 -13.07 7.77
C TRP A 110 0.19 -14.10 6.89
N SER A 111 1.36 -14.59 7.31
CA SER A 111 2.12 -15.58 6.53
C SER A 111 1.32 -16.89 6.40
N THR A 112 0.60 -17.26 7.46
CA THR A 112 -0.25 -18.46 7.52
C THR A 112 -1.54 -18.26 6.72
N PHE A 113 -2.20 -17.11 6.86
CA PHE A 113 -3.41 -16.77 6.11
C PHE A 113 -3.18 -16.82 4.59
N LEU A 114 -2.11 -16.17 4.10
CA LEU A 114 -1.82 -16.12 2.67
C LEU A 114 -1.48 -17.49 2.09
N ARG A 115 -0.79 -18.35 2.85
CA ARG A 115 -0.55 -19.74 2.45
C ARG A 115 -1.85 -20.54 2.31
N LYS A 116 -2.82 -20.33 3.22
CA LYS A 116 -4.13 -20.99 3.16
C LYS A 116 -4.94 -20.52 1.94
N ALA A 117 -5.06 -19.21 1.75
CA ALA A 117 -5.76 -18.63 0.60
C ALA A 117 -5.16 -19.10 -0.74
N HIS A 118 -3.83 -19.10 -0.87
CA HIS A 118 -3.15 -19.60 -2.07
C HIS A 118 -3.37 -21.10 -2.31
N ARG A 119 -3.44 -21.93 -1.26
CA ARG A 119 -3.78 -23.36 -1.39
C ARG A 119 -5.22 -23.57 -1.86
N ALA A 120 -6.15 -22.71 -1.45
CA ALA A 120 -7.53 -22.75 -1.92
C ALA A 120 -7.61 -22.41 -3.42
N VAL A 121 -6.89 -21.39 -3.89
CA VAL A 121 -6.80 -21.03 -5.31
C VAL A 121 -6.28 -22.18 -6.18
N LYS A 122 -5.28 -22.94 -5.71
CA LYS A 122 -4.73 -24.08 -6.46
C LYS A 122 -5.65 -25.32 -6.52
N LYS A 123 -6.70 -25.37 -5.69
CA LYS A 123 -7.62 -26.50 -5.62
C LYS A 123 -8.86 -26.33 -6.51
N ASN A 124 -9.13 -25.12 -6.98
CA ASN A 124 -10.12 -24.81 -8.01
C ASN A 124 -9.44 -24.64 -9.37
#